data_AF-A0A7J6TT70-F1
#
_entry.id   AF-A0A7J6TT70-F1
#
_cell.length_a   1.000
_cell.length_b   1.000
_cell.length_c   1.000
_cell.angle_alpha   90.00
_cell.angle_beta   90.00
_cell.angle_gamma   90.00
#
_symmetry.space_group_name_H-M   'P 1'
#
loop_
_entity.id
_entity.type
_entity.pdbx_description
1 polymer ?
#
loop_
_entity_poly.entity_id
_entity_poly.type
_entity_poly.pdbx_seq_one_letter_code
_entity_poly.pdbx_strand_id
1 'polypeptide(L)'
;LSSDDEPWQDRTASDEPPEYAIEPHSEYHTAGLPHKIALFAHGQVPDYGGEWMVVDTRRVMEELDKAVVRKFDELGACYKVFYESRDNSVIGYNNWQTNINCDKGKVEEYLKVRGYDWKWNDDDSLEYWKVYPAIVPHPVTGERCWFNQIHAQHKSFYYSHPK
;
A
#
# COMPACT_ATOMS: atom_id res chain seq x y z
N LEU A 1 -11.79 17.32 10.79
CA LEU A 1 -11.92 17.77 12.19
C LEU A 1 -11.96 16.50 13.03
N SER A 2 -10.78 15.94 13.36
CA SER A 2 -10.72 14.84 14.32
C SER A 2 -10.91 15.44 15.71
N SER A 3 -11.78 14.83 16.51
CA SER A 3 -11.88 15.08 17.92
C SER A 3 -10.58 14.67 18.60
N ASP A 4 -9.90 15.63 19.23
CA ASP A 4 -8.63 15.47 19.95
C ASP A 4 -8.77 14.70 21.29
N ASP A 5 -9.87 13.98 21.51
CA ASP A 5 -10.23 13.36 22.81
C ASP A 5 -10.31 11.82 22.79
N GLU A 6 -9.91 11.16 21.70
CA GLU A 6 -9.74 9.71 21.70
C GLU A 6 -8.37 9.37 22.33
N PRO A 7 -8.31 8.59 23.43
CA PRO A 7 -7.04 8.17 24.01
C PRO A 7 -6.23 7.43 22.95
N TRP A 8 -4.93 7.74 22.85
CA TRP A 8 -4.02 7.03 21.94
C TRP A 8 -4.16 5.52 22.17
N GLN A 9 -4.80 4.83 21.23
CA GLN A 9 -4.76 3.38 21.20
C GLN A 9 -3.39 2.99 20.70
N ASP A 10 -2.63 2.31 21.55
CA ASP A 10 -1.47 1.54 21.11
C ASP A 10 -1.96 0.54 20.05
N ARG A 11 -1.65 0.82 18.79
CA ARG A 11 -1.88 -0.11 17.68
C ARG A 11 -0.56 -0.79 17.37
N THR A 12 -0.58 -2.11 17.26
CA THR A 12 0.54 -2.86 16.71
C THR A 12 0.74 -2.46 15.25
N ALA A 13 1.98 -2.53 14.76
CA ALA A 13 2.29 -2.16 13.37
C ALA A 13 1.62 -3.08 12.33
N SER A 14 1.13 -4.25 12.78
CA SER A 14 0.38 -5.21 11.98
C SER A 14 -0.57 -6.03 12.86
N ASP A 15 -1.64 -6.52 12.25
CA ASP A 15 -2.57 -7.51 12.81
C ASP A 15 -2.27 -8.94 12.26
N GLU A 16 -1.20 -9.10 11.48
CA GLU A 16 -0.75 -10.40 10.95
C GLU A 16 -0.33 -11.36 12.08
N PRO A 17 -0.62 -12.67 11.96
CA PRO A 17 -0.13 -13.67 12.90
C PRO A 17 1.40 -13.64 13.04
N PRO A 18 1.94 -13.84 14.27
CA PRO A 18 3.37 -13.68 14.55
C PRO A 18 4.28 -14.68 13.82
N GLU A 19 3.72 -15.77 13.29
CA GLU A 19 4.43 -16.73 12.45
C GLU A 19 4.76 -16.20 11.04
N TYR A 20 4.16 -15.09 10.60
CA TYR A 20 4.41 -14.51 9.28
C TYR A 20 5.34 -13.30 9.36
N ALA A 21 6.29 -13.25 8.43
CA ALA A 21 7.11 -12.06 8.21
C ALA A 21 6.40 -11.14 7.21
N ILE A 22 6.26 -9.86 7.57
CA ILE A 22 5.76 -8.85 6.65
C ILE A 22 6.81 -8.61 5.57
N GLU A 23 6.38 -8.62 4.32
CA GLU A 23 7.26 -8.41 3.19
C GLU A 23 7.84 -6.99 3.15
N PRO A 24 9.08 -6.80 2.66
CA PRO A 24 9.67 -5.48 2.58
C PRO A 24 8.89 -4.56 1.64
N HIS A 25 8.37 -3.45 2.15
CA HIS A 25 7.61 -2.49 1.33
C HIS A 25 8.06 -1.05 1.58
N SER A 26 7.79 -0.18 0.59
CA SER A 26 7.96 1.25 0.76
C SER A 26 6.69 1.83 1.37
N GLU A 27 6.80 2.29 2.62
CA GLU A 27 5.69 2.92 3.34
C GLU A 27 5.23 4.20 2.60
N TYR A 28 3.92 4.43 2.56
CA TYR A 28 3.32 5.61 1.91
C TYR A 28 3.66 5.80 0.42
N HIS A 29 4.02 4.75 -0.32
CA HIS A 29 4.43 4.88 -1.74
C HIS A 29 3.42 5.60 -2.66
N THR A 30 2.13 5.62 -2.30
CA THR A 30 1.06 6.35 -3.02
C THR A 30 0.70 7.71 -2.42
N ALA A 31 1.21 8.05 -1.23
CA ALA A 31 0.92 9.29 -0.51
C ALA A 31 2.09 10.29 -0.51
N GLY A 32 3.32 9.82 -0.75
CA GLY A 32 4.51 10.65 -0.86
C GLY A 32 5.74 9.96 -0.27
N LEU A 33 6.91 10.57 -0.44
CA LEU A 33 8.17 9.99 0.04
C LEU A 33 8.49 10.54 1.43
N PRO A 34 8.36 9.75 2.51
CA PRO A 34 8.63 10.23 3.86
C PRO A 34 10.12 10.55 4.03
N HIS A 35 10.42 11.68 4.67
CA HIS A 35 11.81 12.09 4.94
C HIS A 35 12.42 11.42 6.18
N LYS A 36 11.57 10.81 7.02
CA LYS A 36 11.96 10.19 8.28
C LYS A 36 11.17 8.90 8.47
N ILE A 37 11.84 7.89 9.00
CA ILE A 37 11.24 6.65 9.46
C ILE A 37 11.44 6.63 10.98
N ALA A 38 10.36 6.38 11.72
CA ALA A 38 10.41 6.14 13.15
C ALA A 38 10.10 4.67 13.39
N LEU A 39 10.96 4.00 14.15
CA LEU A 39 10.76 2.62 14.59
C LEU A 39 10.55 2.66 16.10
N PHE A 40 9.50 1.99 16.55
CA PHE A 40 9.13 1.94 17.96
C PHE A 40 8.89 0.49 18.37
N ALA A 41 9.49 0.10 19.50
CA ALA A 41 9.31 -1.20 20.10
C ALA A 41 8.92 -1.02 21.56
N HIS A 42 7.85 -1.68 21.99
CA HIS A 42 7.32 -1.65 23.34
C HIS A 42 6.83 -3.04 23.72
N GLY A 43 7.06 -3.45 24.98
CA GLY A 43 6.69 -4.77 25.48
C GLY A 43 7.88 -5.73 25.58
N GLN A 44 7.57 -7.02 25.72
CA GLN A 44 8.56 -8.07 25.88
C GLN A 44 9.14 -8.48 24.52
N VAL A 45 10.48 -8.46 24.43
CA VAL A 45 11.19 -8.95 23.24
C VAL A 45 11.00 -10.48 23.16
N PRO A 46 10.62 -11.03 21.99
CA PRO A 46 10.48 -12.48 21.83
C PRO A 46 11.85 -13.16 21.90
N ASP A 47 11.89 -14.42 22.33
CA ASP A 47 13.13 -15.19 22.44
C ASP A 47 13.79 -15.47 21.06
N TYR A 48 12.99 -15.43 19.99
CA TYR A 48 13.40 -15.58 18.59
C TYR A 48 12.39 -14.88 17.67
N GLY A 49 12.82 -14.45 16.49
CA GLY A 49 11.96 -13.75 15.54
C GLY A 49 11.72 -12.28 15.90
N GLY A 50 10.77 -11.64 15.20
CA GLY A 50 10.40 -10.25 15.43
C GLY A 50 11.44 -9.23 14.93
N GLU A 51 12.43 -9.66 14.14
CA GLU A 51 13.38 -8.77 13.50
C GLU A 51 12.70 -7.88 12.45
N TRP A 52 13.10 -6.62 12.41
CA TRP A 52 12.67 -5.69 11.39
C TRP A 52 13.71 -5.63 10.27
N MET A 53 13.30 -5.94 9.05
CA MET A 53 14.17 -5.89 7.89
C MET A 53 14.17 -4.48 7.28
N VAL A 54 15.37 -3.99 6.96
CA VAL A 54 15.56 -2.77 6.16
C VAL A 54 16.19 -3.15 4.84
N VAL A 55 15.56 -2.76 3.74
CA VAL A 55 15.99 -3.09 2.38
C VAL A 55 16.49 -1.85 1.65
N ASP A 56 17.65 -1.93 1.03
CA ASP A 56 18.14 -0.90 0.12
C ASP A 56 17.48 -1.04 -1.25
N THR A 57 16.45 -0.22 -1.51
CA THR A 57 15.69 -0.23 -2.76
C THR A 57 16.51 0.16 -3.98
N ARG A 58 17.67 0.81 -3.80
CA ARG A 58 18.61 1.09 -4.91
C ARG A 58 19.28 -0.19 -5.37
N ARG A 59 19.75 -1.02 -4.42
CA ARG A 59 20.35 -2.33 -4.72
C ARG A 59 19.36 -3.29 -5.34
N VAL A 60 18.10 -3.29 -4.87
CA VAL A 60 17.02 -4.06 -5.51
C VAL A 60 16.88 -3.67 -6.99
N MET A 61 16.83 -2.37 -7.30
CA MET A 61 16.78 -1.89 -8.69
C MET A 61 18.01 -2.30 -9.51
N GLU A 62 19.19 -2.33 -8.89
CA GLU A 62 20.44 -2.76 -9.52
C GLU A 62 20.45 -4.25 -9.86
N GLU A 63 19.82 -5.09 -9.05
CA GLU A 63 19.76 -6.54 -9.24
C GLU A 63 18.61 -7.00 -10.15
N LEU A 64 17.54 -6.21 -10.28
CA LEU A 64 16.43 -6.50 -11.17
C LEU A 64 16.82 -6.50 -12.65
N ASP A 65 16.13 -7.32 -13.44
CA ASP A 65 16.23 -7.33 -14.91
C ASP A 65 16.00 -5.91 -15.45
N LYS A 66 16.96 -5.41 -16.24
CA LYS A 66 16.93 -4.06 -16.78
C LYS A 66 15.76 -3.81 -17.71
N ALA A 67 15.23 -4.84 -18.37
CA ALA A 67 14.01 -4.70 -19.18
C ALA A 67 12.78 -4.43 -18.31
N VAL A 68 12.70 -5.06 -17.13
CA VAL A 68 11.63 -4.82 -16.15
C VAL A 68 11.74 -3.40 -15.60
N VAL A 69 12.93 -3.00 -15.16
CA VAL A 69 13.18 -1.66 -14.62
C VAL A 69 12.81 -0.58 -15.64
N ARG A 70 13.28 -0.70 -16.90
CA ARG A 70 12.93 0.26 -17.97
C ARG A 70 11.43 0.39 -18.18
N LYS A 71 10.71 -0.73 -18.25
CA LYS A 71 9.26 -0.72 -18.48
C LYS A 71 8.52 0.02 -17.36
N PHE A 72 8.92 -0.17 -16.11
CA PHE A 72 8.32 0.51 -14.96
C PHE A 72 8.74 1.98 -14.84
N ASP A 73 9.95 2.33 -15.30
CA ASP A 73 10.40 3.71 -15.39
C ASP A 73 9.59 4.50 -16.43
N GLU A 74 9.30 3.89 -17.58
CA GLU A 74 8.57 4.50 -18.69
C GLU A 74 7.05 4.59 -18.42
N LEU A 75 6.47 3.55 -17.82
CA LEU A 75 5.02 3.41 -17.70
C LEU A 75 4.48 3.67 -16.28
N GLY A 76 5.34 3.60 -15.26
CA GLY A 76 4.91 3.54 -13.86
C GLY A 76 4.21 2.21 -13.51
N ALA A 77 3.58 2.19 -12.35
CA ALA A 77 2.81 1.07 -11.83
C ALA A 77 1.36 1.49 -11.56
N CYS A 78 0.41 0.78 -12.15
CA CYS A 78 -1.02 0.97 -11.91
C CYS A 78 -1.46 0.17 -10.69
N TYR A 79 -1.97 0.87 -9.68
CA TYR A 79 -2.59 0.26 -8.51
C TYR A 79 -4.10 0.33 -8.67
N LYS A 80 -4.75 -0.82 -8.59
CA LYS A 80 -6.18 -0.97 -8.75
C LYS A 80 -6.80 -1.55 -7.49
N VAL A 81 -7.83 -0.89 -6.99
CA VAL A 81 -8.57 -1.29 -5.79
C VAL A 81 -9.98 -1.67 -6.20
N PHE A 82 -10.49 -2.72 -5.57
CA PHE A 82 -11.87 -3.17 -5.67
C PHE A 82 -12.50 -3.14 -4.28
N TYR A 83 -13.68 -2.53 -4.16
CA TYR A 83 -14.51 -2.59 -2.97
C TYR A 83 -15.91 -3.06 -3.35
N GLU A 84 -16.43 -4.02 -2.59
CA GLU A 84 -17.82 -4.45 -2.73
C GLU A 84 -18.77 -3.31 -2.33
N SER A 85 -20.04 -3.42 -2.73
CA SER A 85 -21.09 -2.67 -2.05
C SER A 85 -21.50 -3.43 -0.80
N ARG A 86 -21.68 -2.73 0.33
CA ARG A 86 -22.18 -3.35 1.56
C ARG A 86 -23.48 -4.12 1.35
N ASP A 87 -24.35 -3.61 0.48
CA ASP A 87 -25.69 -4.17 0.28
C ASP A 87 -25.69 -5.39 -0.68
N ASN A 88 -24.61 -5.58 -1.45
CA ASN A 88 -24.44 -6.67 -2.44
C ASN A 88 -23.14 -7.46 -2.22
N SER A 89 -22.60 -7.44 -1.00
CA SER A 89 -21.33 -8.08 -0.67
C SER A 89 -21.46 -9.60 -0.69
N VAL A 90 -20.54 -10.27 -1.39
CA VAL A 90 -20.45 -11.73 -1.46
C VAL A 90 -19.45 -12.27 -0.45
N ILE A 91 -18.35 -11.55 -0.25
CA ILE A 91 -17.22 -11.99 0.58
C ILE A 91 -17.28 -11.36 1.99
N GLY A 92 -17.87 -10.17 2.13
CA GLY A 92 -18.02 -9.49 3.42
C GLY A 92 -16.74 -8.81 3.93
N TYR A 93 -15.69 -8.73 3.11
CA TYR A 93 -14.37 -8.31 3.58
C TYR A 93 -14.21 -6.79 3.60
N ASN A 94 -14.43 -6.11 2.47
CA ASN A 94 -14.25 -4.66 2.36
C ASN A 94 -15.28 -4.03 1.41
N ASN A 95 -15.91 -2.95 1.86
CA ASN A 95 -16.89 -2.19 1.09
C ASN A 95 -16.56 -0.70 1.01
N TRP A 96 -17.04 -0.02 -0.04
CA TRP A 96 -16.72 1.39 -0.29
C TRP A 96 -17.40 2.33 0.72
N GLN A 97 -18.57 1.94 1.26
CA GLN A 97 -19.34 2.74 2.20
C GLN A 97 -18.59 3.00 3.50
N THR A 98 -17.89 1.99 4.02
CA THR A 98 -17.09 2.08 5.24
C THR A 98 -15.67 2.60 4.96
N ASN A 99 -15.07 2.21 3.84
CA ASN A 99 -13.67 2.57 3.54
C ASN A 99 -13.50 4.00 3.03
N ILE A 100 -14.52 4.60 2.40
CA ILE A 100 -14.45 5.96 1.85
C ILE A 100 -15.58 6.83 2.39
N ASN A 101 -16.82 6.54 2.00
CA ASN A 101 -18.00 7.27 2.43
C ASN A 101 -19.29 6.52 2.06
N CYS A 102 -20.35 6.66 2.85
CA CYS A 102 -21.65 6.05 2.54
C CYS A 102 -22.43 6.74 1.41
N ASP A 103 -21.99 7.92 0.95
CA ASP A 103 -22.58 8.66 -0.17
C ASP A 103 -21.67 8.57 -1.41
N LYS A 104 -22.21 8.04 -2.51
CA LYS A 104 -21.48 7.92 -3.79
C LYS A 104 -20.94 9.25 -4.30
N GLY A 105 -21.68 10.36 -4.16
CA GLY A 105 -21.21 11.66 -4.62
C GLY A 105 -19.94 12.10 -3.87
N LYS A 106 -19.86 11.82 -2.57
CA LYS A 106 -18.67 12.08 -1.75
C LYS A 106 -17.51 11.14 -2.08
N VAL A 107 -17.80 9.89 -2.46
CA VAL A 107 -16.79 8.96 -2.97
C VAL A 107 -16.18 9.49 -4.27
N GLU A 108 -17.01 9.92 -5.22
CA GLU A 108 -16.54 10.47 -6.49
C GLU A 108 -15.71 11.75 -6.29
N GLU A 109 -16.12 12.63 -5.38
CA GLU A 109 -15.34 13.80 -4.99
C GLU A 109 -13.97 13.39 -4.40
N TYR A 110 -13.96 12.44 -3.47
CA TYR A 110 -12.75 11.90 -2.85
C TYR A 110 -11.75 11.37 -3.89
N LEU A 111 -12.25 10.61 -4.88
CA LEU A 111 -11.46 10.00 -5.95
C LEU A 111 -10.93 11.07 -6.91
N LYS A 112 -11.80 11.99 -7.33
CA LYS A 112 -11.46 13.09 -8.23
C LYS A 112 -10.39 14.01 -7.65
N VAL A 113 -10.52 14.43 -6.39
CA VAL A 113 -9.53 15.31 -5.73
C VAL A 113 -8.15 14.66 -5.67
N ARG A 114 -8.08 13.34 -5.57
CA ARG A 114 -6.81 12.58 -5.54
C ARG A 114 -6.33 12.13 -6.93
N GLY A 115 -7.09 12.43 -7.97
CA GLY A 115 -6.76 12.07 -9.36
C GLY A 115 -6.82 10.58 -9.64
N TYR A 116 -7.75 9.86 -9.02
CA TYR A 116 -8.04 8.48 -9.38
C TYR A 116 -9.01 8.43 -10.56
N ASP A 117 -8.86 7.42 -11.40
CA ASP A 117 -9.90 6.96 -12.31
C ASP A 117 -10.79 5.95 -11.57
N TRP A 118 -12.06 5.85 -11.93
CA TRP A 118 -12.96 4.88 -11.31
C TRP A 118 -14.12 4.47 -12.21
N LYS A 119 -14.76 3.36 -11.81
CA LYS A 119 -16.05 2.93 -12.34
C LYS A 119 -16.90 2.32 -11.22
N TRP A 120 -18.21 2.51 -11.35
CA TRP A 120 -19.20 1.74 -10.63
C TRP A 120 -19.61 0.54 -11.48
N ASN A 121 -19.68 -0.64 -10.87
CA ASN A 121 -20.16 -1.86 -11.53
C ASN A 121 -21.68 -2.02 -11.32
N ASP A 122 -22.30 -2.94 -12.09
CA ASP A 122 -23.75 -3.19 -12.06
C ASP A 122 -24.26 -3.68 -10.69
N ASP A 123 -23.39 -4.33 -9.92
CA ASP A 123 -23.64 -4.82 -8.56
C ASP A 123 -23.38 -3.76 -7.48
N ASP A 124 -23.23 -2.49 -7.87
CA ASP A 124 -22.95 -1.36 -7.00
C ASP A 124 -21.54 -1.36 -6.37
N SER A 125 -20.67 -2.29 -6.77
CA SER A 125 -19.26 -2.28 -6.36
C SER A 125 -18.46 -1.17 -7.02
N LEU A 126 -17.33 -0.80 -6.40
CA LEU A 126 -16.43 0.26 -6.84
C LEU A 126 -15.09 -0.33 -7.27
N GLU A 127 -14.64 0.04 -8.46
CA GLU A 127 -13.25 -0.11 -8.88
C GLU A 127 -12.64 1.26 -9.11
N TYR A 128 -11.46 1.51 -8.54
CA TYR A 128 -10.69 2.71 -8.82
C TYR A 128 -9.21 2.40 -8.95
N TRP A 129 -8.50 3.21 -9.74
CA TRP A 129 -7.08 2.99 -10.01
C TRP A 129 -6.33 4.28 -10.30
N LYS A 130 -5.01 4.20 -10.17
CA LYS A 130 -4.09 5.29 -10.53
C LYS A 130 -2.70 4.73 -10.81
N VAL A 131 -2.02 5.36 -11.76
CA VAL A 131 -0.62 5.09 -12.08
C VAL A 131 0.28 5.95 -11.21
N TYR A 132 1.25 5.32 -10.55
CA TYR A 132 2.28 5.97 -9.76
C TYR A 132 3.66 5.68 -10.35
N PRO A 133 4.64 6.61 -10.22
CA PRO A 133 6.02 6.32 -10.57
C PRO A 133 6.51 5.11 -9.76
N ALA A 134 7.10 4.13 -10.44
CA ALA A 134 7.70 2.96 -9.77
C ALA A 134 9.12 3.27 -9.25
N ILE A 135 9.75 4.28 -9.83
CA ILE A 135 11.09 4.73 -9.48
C ILE A 135 10.99 6.21 -9.09
N VAL A 136 11.46 6.53 -7.90
CA VAL A 136 11.40 7.89 -7.35
C VAL A 136 12.80 8.32 -6.92
N PRO A 137 13.24 9.54 -7.23
CA PRO A 137 14.51 10.05 -6.73
C PRO A 137 14.44 10.27 -5.22
N HIS A 138 15.49 9.87 -4.50
CA HIS A 138 15.65 10.16 -3.09
C HIS A 138 15.69 11.69 -2.88
N PRO A 139 14.92 12.25 -1.93
CA PRO A 139 14.71 13.70 -1.82
C PRO A 139 15.98 14.49 -1.47
N VAL A 140 16.98 13.83 -0.86
CA VAL A 140 18.27 14.44 -0.50
C VAL A 140 19.37 14.15 -1.53
N THR A 141 19.66 12.86 -1.81
CA THR A 141 20.78 12.46 -2.70
C THR A 141 20.44 12.49 -4.19
N GLY A 142 19.16 12.50 -4.56
CA GLY A 142 18.72 12.38 -5.95
C GLY A 142 18.88 11.00 -6.56
N GLU A 143 19.39 10.01 -5.81
CA GLU A 143 19.55 8.63 -6.28
C GLU A 143 18.19 8.03 -6.64
N ARG A 144 18.15 7.22 -7.70
CA ARG A 144 16.93 6.56 -8.15
C ARG A 144 16.64 5.35 -7.25
N CYS A 145 15.46 5.32 -6.65
CA CYS A 145 15.04 4.26 -5.74
C CYS A 145 13.86 3.46 -6.31
N TRP A 146 13.86 2.13 -6.17
CA TRP A 146 12.70 1.27 -6.45
C TRP A 146 11.62 1.46 -5.39
N PHE A 147 10.91 2.59 -5.45
CA PHE A 147 9.98 3.06 -4.42
C PHE A 147 8.53 2.73 -4.82
N ASN A 148 8.12 1.50 -4.53
CA ASN A 148 6.79 0.97 -4.86
C ASN A 148 6.49 -0.29 -4.02
N GLN A 149 5.31 -0.87 -4.22
CA GLN A 149 4.88 -2.13 -3.59
C GLN A 149 4.43 -3.20 -4.61
N ILE A 150 4.99 -3.18 -5.82
CA ILE A 150 4.51 -4.03 -6.93
C ILE A 150 4.60 -5.53 -6.57
N HIS A 151 5.68 -5.94 -5.90
CA HIS A 151 5.91 -7.35 -5.59
C HIS A 151 4.87 -7.92 -4.60
N ALA A 152 4.41 -7.12 -3.63
CA ALA A 152 3.38 -7.47 -2.66
C ALA A 152 1.97 -7.44 -3.27
N GLN A 153 1.72 -6.46 -4.15
CA GLN A 153 0.39 -6.20 -4.72
C GLN A 153 0.12 -6.94 -6.04
N HIS A 154 1.10 -7.69 -6.56
CA HIS A 154 0.92 -8.50 -7.75
C HIS A 154 0.40 -9.90 -7.38
N LYS A 155 -0.54 -10.43 -8.17
CA LYS A 155 -1.17 -11.73 -7.90
C LYS A 155 -0.20 -12.90 -7.67
N SER A 156 1.01 -12.83 -8.23
CA SER A 156 2.02 -13.87 -8.03
C SER A 156 2.46 -13.97 -6.58
N PHE A 157 2.34 -12.89 -5.80
CA PHE A 157 2.60 -12.91 -4.36
C PHE A 157 1.86 -14.06 -3.69
N TYR A 158 0.54 -14.16 -3.87
CA TYR A 158 -0.29 -15.18 -3.22
C TYR A 158 0.03 -16.63 -3.62
N TYR A 159 0.76 -16.85 -4.72
CA TYR A 159 1.11 -18.21 -5.18
C TYR A 159 2.61 -18.51 -5.13
N SER A 160 3.45 -17.49 -4.96
CA SER A 160 4.91 -17.58 -5.06
C SER A 160 5.62 -17.06 -3.82
N HIS A 161 4.92 -16.43 -2.86
CA HIS A 161 5.52 -16.07 -1.59
C HIS A 161 5.93 -17.36 -0.85
N PRO A 162 7.20 -17.47 -0.41
CA PRO A 162 7.64 -18.59 0.41
C PRO A 162 6.72 -18.73 1.63
N LYS A 163 6.36 -19.98 1.96
CA LYS A 163 5.70 -20.29 3.21
C LYS A 163 6.69 -20.26 4.36
#